data_AF-A0AAU0Y1A3-F1
#
_entry.id   AF-A0AAU0Y1A3-F1
#
_cell.length_a   1.000
_cell.length_b   1.000
_cell.length_c   1.000
_cell.angle_alpha   90.00
_cell.angle_beta   90.00
_cell.angle_gamma   90.00
#
_symmetry.space_group_name_H-M   'P 1'
#
loop_
_entity.id
_entity.type
_entity.pdbx_description
1 polymer ?
#
loop_
_entity_poly.entity_id
_entity_poly.type
_entity_poly.pdbx_seq_one_letter_code
_entity_poly.pdbx_strand_id
1 'polypeptide(L)'
;MLRSADPAGGEQELWAQLALYQALRTVMVEAAESRPGTDPDRYGFTTALHTARDLVVQAAGVTGYGTSGVIGQRILAGLLPPRRPRVSTRKVRSPISRYHARQDDGRPDTSRTVTGLDISILEPEPELPAASHDGRHTPPDDRRRQRVLEVLDTDPDRHWHPRDLARHLGDVTLSTMRRQLDRWASNGLIHKAGPAAYTSQGTS
;
A
#
# COMPACT_ATOMS: atom_id res chain seq x y z
N MET A 1 -18.38 -15.45 14.93
CA MET A 1 -18.81 -16.84 14.69
C MET A 1 -20.15 -16.72 14.01
N LEU A 2 -20.24 -17.15 12.74
CA LEU A 2 -21.47 -17.11 11.99
C LEU A 2 -22.39 -18.24 12.50
N ARG A 3 -23.66 -17.96 12.69
CA ARG A 3 -24.66 -18.86 13.29
C ARG A 3 -25.58 -19.46 12.25
N SER A 4 -25.85 -18.74 11.16
CA SER A 4 -26.62 -19.25 10.04
C SER A 4 -25.88 -20.41 9.34
N ALA A 5 -26.66 -21.42 8.95
CA ALA A 5 -26.22 -22.57 8.19
C ALA A 5 -26.51 -22.44 6.68
N ASP A 6 -27.14 -21.34 6.26
CA ASP A 6 -27.48 -21.06 4.86
C ASP A 6 -26.61 -19.91 4.30
N PRO A 7 -26.29 -19.90 3.00
CA PRO A 7 -25.39 -18.89 2.43
C PRO A 7 -25.88 -17.45 2.59
N ALA A 8 -27.19 -17.21 2.52
CA ALA A 8 -27.76 -15.87 2.59
C ALA A 8 -27.71 -15.32 4.02
N GLY A 9 -28.06 -16.14 5.02
CA GLY A 9 -27.90 -15.78 6.42
C GLY A 9 -26.44 -15.61 6.84
N GLY A 10 -25.53 -16.43 6.29
CA GLY A 10 -24.09 -16.24 6.48
C GLY A 10 -23.57 -14.91 5.95
N GLU A 11 -24.02 -14.50 4.75
CA GLU A 11 -23.71 -13.19 4.18
C GLU A 11 -24.29 -12.05 5.03
N GLN A 12 -25.56 -12.15 5.43
CA GLN A 12 -26.20 -11.14 6.29
C GLN A 12 -25.45 -10.96 7.61
N GLU A 13 -25.05 -12.05 8.27
CA GLU A 13 -24.32 -11.99 9.52
C GLU A 13 -22.93 -11.37 9.35
N LEU A 14 -22.22 -11.69 8.26
CA LEU A 14 -20.95 -11.05 7.94
C LEU A 14 -21.12 -9.54 7.74
N TRP A 15 -22.11 -9.13 6.96
CA TRP A 15 -22.41 -7.71 6.74
C TRP A 15 -22.82 -7.01 8.02
N ALA A 16 -23.62 -7.64 8.88
CA ALA A 16 -24.00 -7.06 10.17
C ALA A 16 -22.78 -6.83 11.08
N GLN A 17 -21.84 -7.79 11.12
CA GLN A 17 -20.60 -7.65 11.89
C GLN A 17 -19.70 -6.54 11.31
N LEU A 18 -19.57 -6.45 10.00
CA LEU A 18 -18.81 -5.41 9.32
C LEU A 18 -19.43 -4.03 9.57
N ALA A 19 -20.75 -3.89 9.40
CA ALA A 19 -21.47 -2.65 9.64
C ALA A 19 -21.31 -2.17 11.09
N LEU A 20 -21.45 -3.07 12.08
CA LEU A 20 -21.23 -2.74 13.49
C LEU A 20 -19.79 -2.30 13.75
N TYR A 21 -18.80 -3.02 13.21
CA TYR A 21 -17.40 -2.65 13.35
C TYR A 21 -17.13 -1.25 12.77
N GLN A 22 -17.63 -0.97 11.56
CA GLN A 22 -17.44 0.32 10.92
C GLN A 22 -18.14 1.45 11.67
N ALA A 23 -19.38 1.26 12.12
CA ALA A 23 -20.11 2.26 12.91
C ALA A 23 -19.37 2.61 14.21
N LEU A 24 -18.88 1.61 14.95
CA LEU A 24 -18.08 1.85 16.15
C LEU A 24 -16.76 2.56 15.82
N ARG A 25 -16.13 2.22 14.69
CA ARG A 25 -14.90 2.88 14.27
C ARG A 25 -15.12 4.35 13.93
N THR A 26 -16.22 4.68 13.26
CA THR A 26 -16.60 6.07 12.98
C THR A 26 -16.74 6.86 14.27
N VAL A 27 -17.48 6.34 15.26
CA VAL A 27 -17.63 7.00 16.56
C VAL A 27 -16.29 7.18 17.28
N MET A 28 -15.38 6.20 17.19
CA MET A 28 -14.03 6.32 17.76
C MET A 28 -13.20 7.41 17.07
N VAL A 29 -13.35 7.58 15.74
CA VAL A 29 -12.68 8.64 14.97
C VAL A 29 -13.25 10.01 15.36
N GLU A 30 -14.56 10.16 15.39
CA GLU A 30 -15.22 11.41 15.83
C GLU A 30 -14.81 11.79 17.26
N ALA A 31 -14.74 10.80 18.16
CA ALA A 31 -14.24 11.00 19.52
C ALA A 31 -12.76 11.43 19.54
N ALA A 32 -11.93 10.90 18.64
CA ALA A 32 -10.53 11.30 18.51
C ALA A 32 -10.39 12.74 18.02
N GLU A 33 -11.16 13.11 17.00
CA GLU A 33 -11.20 14.47 16.43
C GLU A 33 -11.71 15.50 17.45
N SER A 34 -12.63 15.11 18.35
CA SER A 34 -13.15 15.99 19.40
C SER A 34 -12.12 16.41 20.47
N ARG A 35 -10.99 15.68 20.59
CA ARG A 35 -9.92 15.95 21.57
C ARG A 35 -8.52 15.85 20.93
N PRO A 36 -8.11 16.89 20.19
CA PRO A 36 -6.78 16.96 19.59
C PRO A 36 -5.67 16.74 20.63
N GLY A 37 -4.62 16.02 20.24
CA GLY A 37 -3.48 15.70 21.11
C GLY A 37 -3.65 14.45 21.98
N THR A 38 -4.81 13.78 21.94
CA THR A 38 -4.98 12.46 22.56
C THR A 38 -4.58 11.36 21.57
N ASP A 39 -3.72 10.43 22.00
CA ASP A 39 -3.30 9.29 21.18
C ASP A 39 -4.49 8.39 20.81
N PRO A 40 -4.86 8.25 19.50
CA PRO A 40 -5.99 7.45 19.04
C PRO A 40 -5.86 5.95 19.36
N ASP A 41 -4.65 5.44 19.63
CA ASP A 41 -4.44 4.03 19.99
C ASP A 41 -4.93 3.70 21.42
N ARG A 42 -5.25 4.72 22.21
CA ARG A 42 -5.78 4.59 23.58
C ARG A 42 -7.28 4.36 23.61
N TYR A 43 -7.97 4.52 22.48
CA TYR A 43 -9.42 4.40 22.37
C TYR A 43 -9.77 2.91 22.36
N GLY A 44 -10.44 2.44 23.41
CA GLY A 44 -10.75 1.02 23.59
C GLY A 44 -11.95 0.56 22.77
N PHE A 45 -11.74 -0.31 21.78
CA PHE A 45 -12.84 -0.91 21.00
C PHE A 45 -13.82 -1.71 21.89
N THR A 46 -13.32 -2.42 22.90
CA THR A 46 -14.16 -3.16 23.84
C THR A 46 -15.06 -2.22 24.64
N THR A 47 -14.55 -1.05 25.06
CA THR A 47 -15.35 -0.01 25.73
C THR A 47 -16.46 0.48 24.80
N ALA A 48 -16.15 0.73 23.53
CA ALA A 48 -17.13 1.14 22.53
C ALA A 48 -18.23 0.09 22.34
N LEU A 49 -17.84 -1.17 22.14
CA LEU A 49 -18.75 -2.29 21.91
C LEU A 49 -19.66 -2.57 23.12
N HIS A 50 -19.11 -2.59 24.34
CA HIS A 50 -19.92 -2.78 25.54
C HIS A 50 -20.88 -1.61 25.77
N THR A 51 -20.42 -0.37 25.58
CA THR A 51 -21.31 0.80 25.70
C THR A 51 -22.45 0.74 24.68
N ALA A 52 -22.16 0.39 23.42
CA ALA A 52 -23.19 0.25 22.39
C ALA A 52 -24.19 -0.86 22.75
N ARG A 53 -23.71 -2.00 23.25
CA ARG A 53 -24.57 -3.09 23.72
C ARG A 53 -25.47 -2.64 24.87
N ASP A 54 -24.92 -1.94 25.86
CA ASP A 54 -25.67 -1.46 27.02
C ASP A 54 -26.76 -0.47 26.60
N LEU A 55 -26.46 0.45 25.67
CA LEU A 55 -27.45 1.38 25.13
C LEU A 55 -28.61 0.67 24.42
N VAL A 56 -28.32 -0.36 23.62
CA VAL A 56 -29.35 -1.18 22.96
C VAL A 56 -30.19 -1.94 23.99
N VAL A 57 -29.56 -2.57 24.97
CA VAL A 57 -30.26 -3.35 26.01
C VAL A 57 -31.13 -2.46 26.88
N GLN A 58 -30.66 -1.26 27.22
CA GLN A 58 -31.40 -0.30 28.04
C GLN A 58 -32.42 0.53 27.24
N ALA A 59 -32.46 0.38 25.91
CA ALA A 59 -33.20 1.26 25.00
C ALA A 59 -32.90 2.76 25.25
N ALA A 60 -31.66 3.07 25.62
CA ALA A 60 -31.21 4.41 25.98
C ALA A 60 -30.53 5.10 24.78
N GLY A 61 -30.73 6.41 24.64
CA GLY A 61 -30.05 7.21 23.60
C GLY A 61 -30.62 7.03 22.18
N VAL A 62 -31.83 6.51 22.04
CA VAL A 62 -32.51 6.31 20.74
C VAL A 62 -32.85 7.65 20.04
N THR A 63 -32.79 8.77 20.76
CA THR A 63 -33.31 10.07 20.30
C THR A 63 -32.24 11.17 20.14
N GLY A 64 -30.96 10.86 19.97
CA GLY A 64 -29.91 11.88 19.87
C GLY A 64 -28.83 11.60 18.83
N TYR A 65 -28.77 12.43 17.79
CA TYR A 65 -27.64 12.50 16.86
C TYR A 65 -26.70 13.61 17.33
N GLY A 66 -25.45 13.28 17.64
CA GLY A 66 -24.45 14.24 18.10
C GLY A 66 -23.03 13.69 17.97
N THR A 67 -22.05 14.57 17.82
CA THR A 67 -20.69 14.38 17.27
C THR A 67 -19.76 13.38 17.97
N SER A 68 -20.23 12.57 18.91
CA SER A 68 -19.61 11.28 19.29
C SER A 68 -20.57 10.38 20.08
N GLY A 69 -21.78 10.85 20.41
CA GLY A 69 -22.75 10.17 21.27
C GLY A 69 -22.22 9.75 22.65
N VAL A 70 -23.05 9.01 23.41
CA VAL A 70 -22.69 8.45 24.72
C VAL A 70 -21.49 7.49 24.61
N ILE A 71 -21.37 6.78 23.49
CA ILE A 71 -20.27 5.85 23.21
C ILE A 71 -18.93 6.60 23.19
N GLY A 72 -18.82 7.68 22.42
CA GLY A 72 -17.61 8.50 22.34
C GLY A 72 -17.22 9.11 23.68
N GLN A 73 -18.19 9.64 24.42
CA GLN A 73 -17.95 10.15 25.78
C GLN A 73 -17.39 9.06 26.72
N ARG A 74 -17.94 7.84 26.65
CA ARG A 74 -17.48 6.73 27.49
C ARG A 74 -16.07 6.27 27.11
N ILE A 75 -15.74 6.27 25.83
CA ILE A 75 -14.38 5.99 25.35
C ILE A 75 -13.40 7.05 25.88
N LEU A 76 -13.75 8.33 25.76
CA LEU A 76 -12.92 9.44 26.21
C LEU A 76 -12.73 9.48 27.74
N ALA A 77 -13.71 9.00 28.50
CA ALA A 77 -13.61 8.85 29.95
C ALA A 77 -12.77 7.63 30.38
N GLY A 78 -12.61 6.64 29.51
CA GLY A 78 -11.98 5.35 29.79
C GLY A 78 -10.79 5.05 28.88
N LEU A 79 -9.92 6.03 28.64
CA LEU A 79 -8.72 5.85 27.80
C LEU A 79 -7.81 4.77 28.38
N LEU A 80 -7.37 3.86 27.52
CA LEU A 80 -6.37 2.85 27.88
C LEU A 80 -5.06 3.53 28.33
N PRO A 81 -4.23 2.86 29.14
CA PRO A 81 -2.89 3.34 29.45
C PRO A 81 -2.10 3.63 28.17
N PRO A 82 -1.21 4.63 28.16
CA PRO A 82 -0.34 4.91 27.02
C PRO A 82 0.35 3.63 26.56
N ARG A 83 0.15 3.26 25.29
CA ARG A 83 0.82 2.09 24.73
C ARG A 83 2.27 2.43 24.47
N ARG A 84 3.18 1.50 24.80
CA ARG A 84 4.59 1.64 24.40
C ARG A 84 4.67 1.56 22.86
N PRO A 85 5.30 2.52 22.18
CA PRO A 85 5.52 2.42 20.74
C PRO A 85 6.40 1.20 20.47
N ARG A 86 5.86 0.24 19.73
CA ARG A 86 6.56 -0.98 19.33
C ARG A 86 6.87 -0.93 17.85
N VAL A 87 7.90 -0.17 17.50
CA VAL A 87 8.56 -0.32 16.20
C VAL A 87 9.94 -0.89 16.46
N SER A 88 10.03 -2.20 16.27
CA SER A 88 11.28 -2.93 16.12
C SER A 88 11.23 -3.61 14.76
N THR A 89 12.37 -3.66 14.10
CA THR A 89 12.54 -4.42 12.87
C THR A 89 12.16 -5.89 13.11
N ARG A 90 11.32 -6.45 12.24
CA ARG A 90 11.05 -7.89 12.24
C ARG A 90 12.35 -8.62 11.92
N LYS A 91 13.06 -9.07 12.95
CA LYS A 91 14.23 -9.94 12.82
C LYS A 91 13.74 -11.38 12.70
N VAL A 92 14.16 -12.08 11.64
CA VAL A 92 13.96 -13.52 11.57
C VAL A 92 14.74 -14.15 12.71
N ARG A 93 14.06 -14.88 13.59
CA ARG A 93 14.66 -15.46 14.82
C ARG A 93 15.63 -16.62 14.54
N SER A 94 15.85 -17.03 13.29
CA SER A 94 16.57 -18.26 12.96
C SER A 94 17.84 -18.04 12.12
N PRO A 95 18.98 -18.69 12.45
CA PRO A 95 20.23 -18.63 11.68
C PRO A 95 20.20 -19.43 10.36
N ILE A 96 19.13 -20.18 10.06
CA ILE A 96 19.04 -21.11 8.91
C ILE A 96 18.15 -20.54 7.78
N SER A 97 17.81 -19.25 7.84
CA SER A 97 17.03 -18.61 6.80
C SER A 97 17.79 -18.62 5.46
N ARG A 98 17.16 -19.14 4.39
CA ARG A 98 17.64 -19.02 2.99
C ARG A 98 17.73 -17.57 2.49
N TYR A 99 17.16 -16.63 3.22
CA TYR A 99 17.27 -15.20 2.93
C TYR A 99 18.55 -14.65 3.55
N HIS A 100 19.32 -13.90 2.75
CA HIS A 100 20.55 -13.24 3.17
C HIS A 100 20.34 -12.46 4.48
N ALA A 101 21.36 -12.51 5.34
CA ALA A 101 21.41 -11.67 6.52
C ALA A 101 21.19 -10.21 6.11
N ARG A 102 20.44 -9.51 6.96
CA ARG A 102 20.18 -8.07 6.80
C ARG A 102 21.52 -7.33 6.70
N GLN A 103 21.71 -6.62 5.58
CA GLN A 103 22.80 -5.66 5.42
C GLN A 103 22.45 -4.38 6.21
N ASP A 104 23.45 -3.58 6.56
CA ASP A 104 23.26 -2.32 7.28
C ASP A 104 22.49 -1.31 6.40
N ASP A 105 21.17 -1.44 6.39
CA ASP A 105 20.19 -0.66 5.60
C ASP A 105 19.80 0.65 6.33
N GLY A 106 20.56 1.06 7.34
CA GLY A 106 20.33 2.28 8.13
C GLY A 106 19.14 2.22 9.09
N ARG A 107 18.47 1.07 9.21
CA ARG A 107 17.26 0.94 10.05
C ARG A 107 17.61 0.32 11.43
N PRO A 108 16.98 0.78 12.53
CA PRO A 108 17.44 0.48 13.89
C PRO A 108 17.29 -1.00 14.31
N ASP A 109 18.31 -1.48 15.03
CA ASP A 109 18.39 -2.84 15.59
C ASP A 109 17.62 -3.03 16.90
N THR A 110 17.31 -1.94 17.59
CA THR A 110 16.54 -1.93 18.84
C THR A 110 15.23 -1.18 18.66
N SER A 111 14.26 -1.48 19.53
CA SER A 111 12.99 -0.74 19.53
C SER A 111 13.26 0.73 19.79
N ARG A 112 12.86 1.60 18.87
CA ARG A 112 12.95 3.05 19.01
C ARG A 112 11.56 3.67 19.06
N THR A 113 11.44 4.75 19.83
CA THR A 113 10.23 5.58 19.85
C THR A 113 10.08 6.25 18.48
N VAL A 114 8.92 6.10 17.86
CA VAL A 114 8.55 6.87 16.67
C VAL A 114 8.09 8.25 17.15
N THR A 115 8.85 9.29 16.80
CA THR A 115 8.56 10.67 17.19
C THR A 115 7.71 11.42 16.16
N GLY A 116 7.53 10.85 14.97
CA GLY A 116 6.75 11.39 13.88
C GLY A 116 6.65 10.39 12.73
N LEU A 117 5.58 10.49 11.95
CA LEU A 117 5.36 9.66 10.78
C LEU A 117 4.86 10.58 9.67
N ASP A 118 5.60 10.62 8.56
CA ASP A 118 5.21 11.37 7.37
C ASP A 118 4.51 10.41 6.40
N ILE A 119 3.33 10.80 5.93
CA ILE A 119 2.55 10.02 4.96
C ILE A 119 2.44 10.86 3.70
N SER A 120 3.20 10.49 2.68
CA SER A 120 3.01 11.01 1.34
C SER A 120 1.98 10.16 0.60
N ILE A 121 0.89 10.78 0.17
CA ILE A 121 -0.04 10.18 -0.78
C ILE A 121 0.59 10.32 -2.16
N LEU A 122 1.00 9.19 -2.74
CA LEU A 122 1.51 9.17 -4.10
C LEU A 122 0.33 9.12 -5.07
N GLU A 123 0.37 9.94 -6.12
CA GLU A 123 -0.56 9.80 -7.24
C GLU A 123 -0.44 8.39 -7.83
N PRO A 124 -1.57 7.76 -8.20
CA PRO A 124 -1.52 6.45 -8.84
C PRO A 124 -0.70 6.53 -10.12
N GLU A 125 0.22 5.59 -10.31
CA GLU A 125 1.02 5.54 -11.54
C GLU A 125 0.09 5.50 -12.77
N PRO A 126 0.38 6.25 -13.84
CA PRO A 126 -0.42 6.22 -15.06
C PRO A 126 -0.48 4.79 -15.62
N GLU A 127 -1.68 4.35 -15.99
CA GLU A 127 -1.89 3.04 -16.59
C GLU A 127 -1.13 2.94 -17.92
N LEU A 128 -0.44 1.82 -18.12
CA LEU A 128 0.17 1.53 -19.42
C LEU A 128 -0.93 1.25 -20.46
N PRO A 129 -0.71 1.62 -21.72
CA PRO A 129 -1.72 1.44 -22.77
C PRO A 129 -2.08 -0.04 -22.94
N ALA A 130 -3.38 -0.31 -23.13
CA ALA A 130 -3.91 -1.66 -23.33
C ALA A 130 -3.54 -2.28 -24.68
N ALA A 131 -3.26 -1.44 -25.68
CA ALA A 131 -2.81 -1.83 -27.01
C ALA A 131 -1.53 -1.09 -27.37
N SER A 132 -0.64 -1.76 -28.10
CA SER A 132 0.58 -1.11 -28.62
C SER A 132 0.24 -0.37 -29.92
N HIS A 133 0.72 0.84 -30.06
CA HIS A 133 0.62 1.61 -31.30
C HIS A 133 1.35 0.88 -32.44
N ASP A 134 0.71 0.87 -33.61
CA ASP A 134 1.27 0.29 -34.83
C ASP A 134 2.18 1.31 -35.52
N GLY A 135 3.49 1.08 -35.42
CA GLY A 135 4.51 1.98 -35.94
C GLY A 135 4.87 1.80 -37.41
N ARG A 136 4.03 1.12 -38.22
CA ARG A 136 4.33 0.85 -39.64
C ARG A 136 4.59 2.11 -40.47
N HIS A 137 4.00 3.25 -40.09
CA HIS A 137 4.17 4.54 -40.74
C HIS A 137 5.09 5.51 -39.99
N THR A 138 5.72 5.07 -38.91
CA THR A 138 6.62 5.91 -38.11
C THR A 138 7.98 6.06 -38.82
N PRO A 139 8.53 7.28 -38.96
CA PRO A 139 9.86 7.52 -39.51
C PRO A 139 10.92 6.65 -38.82
N PRO A 140 11.97 6.19 -39.54
CA PRO A 140 13.00 5.31 -38.98
C PRO A 140 13.63 5.80 -37.68
N ASP A 141 13.84 7.12 -37.57
CA ASP A 141 14.46 7.78 -36.41
C ASP A 141 13.49 7.88 -35.22
N ASP A 142 12.17 7.91 -35.48
CA ASP A 142 11.14 7.92 -34.43
C ASP A 142 10.68 6.51 -34.03
N ARG A 143 11.26 5.47 -34.64
CA ARG A 143 10.87 4.09 -34.32
C ARG A 143 11.16 3.80 -32.87
N ARG A 144 10.26 3.04 -32.26
CA ARG A 144 10.34 2.59 -30.84
C ARG A 144 11.73 2.15 -30.39
N ARG A 145 12.47 1.45 -31.25
CA ARG A 145 13.86 1.05 -30.98
C ARG A 145 14.78 2.24 -30.72
N GLN A 146 14.74 3.24 -31.60
CA GLN A 146 15.59 4.42 -31.53
C GLN A 146 15.29 5.24 -30.27
N ARG A 147 14.00 5.49 -30.00
CA ARG A 147 13.53 6.14 -28.77
C ARG A 147 13.99 5.41 -27.50
N VAL A 148 13.95 4.07 -27.48
CA VAL A 148 14.47 3.31 -26.33
C VAL A 148 15.99 3.44 -26.20
N LEU A 149 16.73 3.40 -27.30
CA LEU A 149 18.19 3.56 -27.26
C LEU A 149 18.59 4.94 -26.74
N GLU A 150 17.91 6.01 -27.17
CA GLU A 150 18.11 7.37 -26.66
C GLU A 150 17.86 7.47 -25.15
N VAL A 151 16.82 6.81 -24.65
CA VAL A 151 16.52 6.76 -23.21
C VAL A 151 17.59 5.98 -22.44
N LEU A 152 18.08 4.87 -23.00
CA LEU A 152 19.16 4.10 -22.38
C LEU A 152 20.48 4.89 -22.39
N ASP A 153 20.73 5.71 -23.40
CA ASP A 153 21.93 6.53 -23.55
C ASP A 153 21.92 7.79 -22.65
N THR A 154 20.73 8.24 -22.24
CA THR A 154 20.57 9.38 -21.31
C THR A 154 21.24 9.12 -19.96
N ASP A 155 21.28 7.87 -19.51
CA ASP A 155 21.92 7.45 -18.26
C ASP A 155 22.44 6.00 -18.42
N PRO A 156 23.69 5.82 -18.89
CA PRO A 156 24.22 4.50 -19.25
C PRO A 156 24.45 3.60 -18.03
N ASP A 157 24.70 4.18 -16.85
CA ASP A 157 24.92 3.45 -15.60
C ASP A 157 23.62 2.99 -14.95
N ARG A 158 22.48 3.54 -15.40
CA ARG A 158 21.16 3.20 -14.87
C ARG A 158 20.63 1.89 -15.46
N HIS A 159 20.21 1.01 -14.56
CA HIS A 159 19.42 -0.16 -14.91
C HIS A 159 17.95 0.21 -15.20
N TRP A 160 17.55 0.13 -16.46
CA TRP A 160 16.20 0.42 -16.89
C TRP A 160 15.29 -0.82 -16.83
N HIS A 161 14.12 -0.66 -16.21
CA HIS A 161 13.08 -1.69 -16.22
C HIS A 161 12.15 -1.52 -17.43
N PRO A 162 11.64 -2.62 -18.02
CA PRO A 162 10.66 -2.58 -19.11
C PRO A 162 9.41 -1.74 -18.81
N ARG A 163 9.00 -1.68 -17.53
CA ARG A 163 7.85 -0.88 -17.11
C ARG A 163 8.14 0.61 -17.22
N ASP A 164 9.35 1.04 -16.84
CA ASP A 164 9.76 2.43 -16.91
C ASP A 164 9.92 2.88 -18.36
N LEU A 165 10.50 2.02 -19.21
CA LEU A 165 10.61 2.29 -20.65
C LEU A 165 9.24 2.33 -21.33
N ALA A 166 8.33 1.41 -21.01
CA ALA A 166 6.97 1.45 -21.55
C ALA A 166 6.22 2.72 -21.13
N ARG A 167 6.43 3.17 -19.88
CA ARG A 167 5.85 4.42 -19.37
C ARG A 167 6.43 5.64 -20.08
N HIS A 168 7.76 5.68 -20.27
CA HIS A 168 8.43 6.77 -20.95
C HIS A 168 7.96 6.92 -22.40
N LEU A 169 7.65 5.80 -23.07
CA LEU A 169 7.18 5.82 -24.45
C LEU A 169 5.68 6.07 -24.59
N GLY A 170 4.87 5.65 -23.62
CA GLY A 170 3.42 5.91 -23.57
C GLY A 170 2.56 5.21 -24.63
N ASP A 171 3.16 4.45 -25.54
CA ASP A 171 2.51 3.93 -26.75
C ASP A 171 2.59 2.40 -26.90
N VAL A 172 3.05 1.69 -25.87
CA VAL A 172 3.40 0.27 -25.94
C VAL A 172 3.01 -0.48 -24.68
N THR A 173 2.49 -1.70 -24.87
CA THR A 173 2.12 -2.57 -23.75
C THR A 173 3.38 -3.12 -23.08
N LEU A 174 3.28 -3.42 -21.78
CA LEU A 174 4.40 -4.01 -21.03
C LEU A 174 4.90 -5.33 -21.63
N SER A 175 3.98 -6.18 -22.12
CA SER A 175 4.33 -7.48 -22.72
C SER A 175 5.09 -7.32 -24.04
N THR A 176 4.69 -6.36 -24.87
CA THR A 176 5.41 -6.03 -26.11
C THR A 176 6.77 -5.44 -25.82
N MET A 177 6.87 -4.52 -24.86
CA MET A 177 8.15 -3.94 -24.45
C MET A 177 9.12 -5.00 -23.93
N ARG A 178 8.68 -5.92 -23.07
CA ARG A 178 9.52 -7.05 -22.59
C ARG A 178 10.07 -7.89 -23.75
N ARG A 179 9.19 -8.33 -24.67
CA ARG A 179 9.61 -9.13 -25.84
C ARG A 179 10.60 -8.39 -26.73
N GLN A 180 10.41 -7.08 -26.92
CA GLN A 180 11.30 -6.26 -27.75
C GLN A 180 12.68 -6.10 -27.10
N LEU A 181 12.73 -5.82 -25.80
CA LEU A 181 13.99 -5.72 -25.05
C LEU A 181 14.75 -7.05 -25.02
N ASP A 182 14.07 -8.17 -24.77
CA ASP A 182 14.70 -9.51 -24.81
C ASP A 182 15.27 -9.81 -26.21
N ARG A 183 14.54 -9.45 -27.27
CA ARG A 183 15.01 -9.62 -28.66
C ARG A 183 16.21 -8.72 -28.96
N TRP A 184 16.18 -7.46 -28.55
CA TRP A 184 17.29 -6.53 -28.76
C TRP A 184 18.54 -6.91 -27.97
N ALA A 185 18.37 -7.41 -26.74
CA ALA A 185 19.47 -7.96 -25.96
C ALA A 185 20.08 -9.19 -26.62
N SER A 186 19.24 -10.10 -27.14
CA SER A 186 19.68 -11.29 -27.86
C SER A 186 20.43 -10.96 -29.17
N ASN A 187 20.10 -9.83 -29.79
CA ASN A 187 20.76 -9.33 -30.99
C ASN A 187 21.97 -8.42 -30.71
N GLY A 188 22.37 -8.26 -29.43
CA GLY A 188 23.52 -7.43 -29.05
C GLY A 188 23.31 -5.92 -29.16
N LEU A 189 22.06 -5.44 -29.21
CA LEU A 189 21.75 -4.00 -29.31
C LEU A 189 21.71 -3.29 -27.95
N ILE A 190 21.42 -4.03 -26.88
CA ILE A 190 21.38 -3.53 -25.49
C ILE A 190 21.94 -4.60 -24.55
N HIS A 191 22.44 -4.21 -23.38
CA HIS A 191 22.95 -5.16 -22.40
C HIS A 191 21.87 -5.54 -21.38
N LYS A 192 21.75 -6.84 -21.08
CA LYS A 192 20.82 -7.35 -20.06
C LYS A 192 21.59 -7.61 -18.76
N ALA A 193 21.58 -6.61 -17.87
CA ALA A 193 22.31 -6.65 -16.61
C ALA A 193 21.68 -7.58 -15.55
N GLY A 194 20.41 -7.96 -15.71
CA GLY A 194 19.73 -8.84 -14.78
C GLY A 194 18.27 -9.14 -15.14
N PRO A 195 17.51 -9.79 -14.24
CA PRO A 195 16.09 -10.05 -14.45
C PRO A 195 15.32 -8.75 -14.69
N ALA A 196 14.86 -8.56 -15.94
CA ALA A 196 14.16 -7.35 -16.38
C ALA A 196 14.93 -6.03 -16.15
N ALA A 197 16.25 -6.06 -16.21
CA ALA A 197 17.11 -4.88 -16.10
C ALA A 197 17.98 -4.75 -17.36
N TYR A 198 17.90 -3.60 -18.03
CA TYR A 198 18.59 -3.33 -19.30
C TYR A 198 19.39 -2.02 -19.21
N THR A 199 20.54 -1.99 -19.85
CA THR A 199 21.41 -0.80 -19.92
C THR A 199 21.81 -0.55 -21.38
N SER A 200 22.38 0.62 -21.67
CA SER A 200 23.02 0.85 -22.96
C SER A 200 24.17 -0.14 -23.19
N GLN A 201 24.55 -0.33 -24.46
CA GLN A 201 25.79 -1.05 -24.75
C GLN A 201 26.94 -0.15 -24.30
N GLY A 202 27.59 -0.52 -23.19
CA GLY A 202 28.81 0.16 -22.78
C GLY A 202 29.82 0.09 -23.93
N THR A 203 30.26 1.24 -24.41
CA THR A 203 31.44 1.35 -25.26
C THR A 203 32.62 0.76 -24.50
N SER A 204 33.00 -0.47 -24.83
CA SER A 204 34.32 -1.03 -24.51
C SER A 204 35.28 -0.76 -25.65
#